data_AF-A0A2N9GAK9-F1
#
_entry.id   AF-A0A2N9GAK9-F1
#
_cell.length_a   1.000
_cell.length_b   1.000
_cell.length_c   1.000
_cell.angle_alpha   90.00
_cell.angle_beta   90.00
_cell.angle_gamma   90.00
#
_symmetry.space_group_name_H-M   'P 1'
#
loop_
_entity.id
_entity.type
_entity.pdbx_description
1 polymer ?
#
loop_
_entity_poly.entity_id
_entity_poly.type
_entity_poly.pdbx_seq_one_letter_code
_entity_poly.pdbx_strand_id
1 'polypeptide(L)'
;MGLPGKQTRITLIGVIISAIMAANAAAALVKSGCRDKCGDVEIPFPFGMTEDCYLDKSFNITCDNNTARVGTVPVTHISIESHELRVLQYVARDCYNKNGVRVQYNRKPISGLPWGNKTEKSTGPGACLYVVAFAMWSVGHALALGVARFQSPAAMLLLSSKANSISLPDYLRNISSEMLPMVLDWAVGNETCEKAARNETNFACKGNSECHDLHSRDGYHCKCKQGYQGNPYLDDGCQDINECEEPTLNNCTRAKNCVNTEGSYNCRCPKWHHGNGRKDGEGCVADLLLVLKIAIVPDNSSF
;
A
#
# COMPACT_ATOMS: atom_id res chain seq x y z
N MET A 1 83.50 13.30 -2.17
CA MET A 1 83.12 11.89 -1.94
C MET A 1 81.77 11.87 -1.24
N GLY A 2 80.74 11.26 -1.87
CA GLY A 2 79.55 10.71 -1.23
C GLY A 2 78.46 11.66 -0.69
N LEU A 3 77.48 12.02 -1.53
CA LEU A 3 76.12 12.34 -1.07
C LEU A 3 75.26 11.09 -1.29
N PRO A 4 74.70 10.43 -0.27
CA PRO A 4 73.75 9.34 -0.47
C PRO A 4 72.35 9.92 -0.73
N GLY A 5 71.84 9.70 -1.94
CA GLY A 5 70.45 9.97 -2.29
C GLY A 5 69.51 9.03 -1.53
N LYS A 6 68.63 9.60 -0.69
CA LYS A 6 67.57 8.87 -0.02
C LYS A 6 66.37 8.80 -0.96
N GLN A 7 66.21 7.65 -1.62
CA GLN A 7 65.11 7.39 -2.54
C GLN A 7 63.82 7.17 -1.72
N THR A 8 62.98 8.20 -1.64
CA THR A 8 61.67 8.11 -0.99
C THR A 8 60.72 7.29 -1.86
N ARG A 9 60.55 6.01 -1.55
CA ARG A 9 59.49 5.18 -2.14
C ARG A 9 58.14 5.60 -1.55
N ILE A 10 57.41 6.42 -2.30
CA ILE A 10 55.97 6.66 -2.04
C ILE A 10 55.22 5.50 -2.70
N THR A 11 54.85 4.50 -1.91
CA THR A 11 53.96 3.43 -2.37
C THR A 11 52.55 4.01 -2.45
N LEU A 12 52.09 4.41 -3.64
CA LEU A 12 50.67 4.64 -3.89
C LEU A 12 49.95 3.30 -3.71
N ILE A 13 49.41 3.05 -2.53
CA ILE A 13 48.40 2.02 -2.33
C ILE A 13 47.14 2.57 -2.99
N GLY A 14 46.97 2.26 -4.28
CA GLY A 14 45.71 2.48 -4.99
C GLY A 14 44.63 1.65 -4.31
N VAL A 15 43.85 2.27 -3.43
CA VAL A 15 42.65 1.68 -2.89
C VAL A 15 41.63 1.69 -4.03
N ILE A 16 41.56 0.58 -4.77
CA ILE A 16 40.43 0.29 -5.64
C ILE A 16 39.26 0.04 -4.69
N ILE A 17 38.48 1.10 -4.44
CA ILE A 17 37.15 0.96 -3.82
C ILE A 17 36.29 0.30 -4.90
N SER A 18 36.29 -1.03 -4.94
CA SER A 18 35.23 -1.78 -5.62
C SER A 18 33.95 -1.48 -4.85
N ALA A 19 33.17 -0.51 -5.34
CA ALA A 19 31.79 -0.33 -4.92
C ALA A 19 31.01 -1.56 -5.39
N ILE A 20 30.95 -2.58 -4.55
CA ILE A 20 29.91 -3.60 -4.66
C ILE A 20 28.65 -2.87 -4.25
N MET A 21 27.89 -2.41 -5.24
CA MET A 21 26.49 -2.07 -5.03
C MET A 21 25.83 -3.38 -4.59
N ALA A 22 25.59 -3.54 -3.29
CA ALA A 22 24.53 -4.44 -2.85
C ALA A 22 23.26 -3.84 -3.44
N ALA A 23 22.77 -4.43 -4.54
CA ALA A 23 21.40 -4.21 -4.94
C ALA A 23 20.57 -4.85 -3.84
N ASN A 24 20.09 -4.05 -2.90
CA ASN A 24 19.05 -4.48 -1.99
C ASN A 24 17.92 -5.01 -2.87
N ALA A 25 17.60 -6.29 -2.73
CA ALA A 25 16.47 -6.87 -3.43
C ALA A 25 15.22 -6.21 -2.86
N ALA A 26 14.71 -5.20 -3.57
CA ALA A 26 13.38 -4.67 -3.31
C ALA A 26 12.41 -5.85 -3.39
N ALA A 27 11.53 -5.99 -2.39
CA ALA A 27 10.58 -7.08 -2.37
C ALA A 27 9.77 -7.06 -3.68
N ALA A 28 9.72 -8.20 -4.38
CA ALA A 28 9.06 -8.28 -5.67
C ALA A 28 7.57 -7.98 -5.51
N LEU A 29 7.07 -7.00 -6.27
CA LEU A 29 5.64 -6.67 -6.34
C LEU A 29 4.95 -7.30 -7.55
N VAL A 30 5.72 -7.93 -8.44
CA VAL A 30 5.27 -8.39 -9.75
C VAL A 30 5.69 -9.84 -9.92
N LYS A 31 4.85 -10.62 -10.61
CA LYS A 31 5.16 -12.01 -10.94
C LYS A 31 6.31 -12.08 -11.95
N SER A 32 7.24 -13.00 -11.75
CA SER A 32 8.41 -13.15 -12.63
C SER A 32 8.01 -13.35 -14.10
N GLY A 33 8.69 -12.65 -15.01
CA GLY A 33 8.40 -12.69 -16.44
C GLY A 33 7.21 -11.83 -16.89
N CYS A 34 6.49 -11.19 -15.97
CA CYS A 34 5.38 -10.30 -16.30
C CYS A 34 5.82 -8.85 -16.46
N ARG A 35 5.18 -8.14 -17.39
CA ARG A 35 5.35 -6.70 -17.54
C ARG A 35 4.59 -5.98 -16.43
N ASP A 36 5.28 -5.04 -15.79
CA ASP A 36 4.86 -4.36 -14.56
C ASP A 36 4.36 -2.92 -14.76
N LYS A 37 4.42 -2.39 -15.99
CA LYS A 37 4.02 -1.00 -16.26
C LYS A 37 3.26 -0.84 -17.58
N CYS A 38 2.25 0.03 -17.56
CA CYS A 38 1.56 0.54 -18.74
C CYS A 38 1.47 2.07 -18.64
N GLY A 39 2.24 2.77 -19.48
CA GLY A 39 2.46 4.20 -19.30
C GLY A 39 3.08 4.47 -17.92
N ASP A 40 2.44 5.34 -17.14
CA ASP A 40 2.87 5.70 -15.78
C ASP A 40 2.26 4.82 -14.69
N VAL A 41 1.40 3.86 -15.06
CA VAL A 41 0.71 2.99 -14.09
C VAL A 41 1.52 1.74 -13.84
N GLU A 42 1.88 1.53 -12.57
CA GLU A 42 2.46 0.27 -12.09
C GLU A 42 1.37 -0.80 -11.90
N ILE A 43 1.66 -2.02 -12.34
CA ILE A 43 0.74 -3.16 -12.40
C ILE A 43 1.33 -4.28 -11.53
N PRO A 44 1.06 -4.27 -10.22
CA PRO A 44 1.48 -5.32 -9.31
C PRO A 44 0.55 -6.53 -9.40
N PHE A 45 1.06 -7.73 -9.09
CA PHE A 45 0.20 -8.91 -8.92
C PHE A 45 -0.75 -8.65 -7.73
N PRO A 46 -2.05 -9.04 -7.74
CA PRO A 46 -2.71 -9.99 -8.62
C PRO A 46 -3.15 -9.43 -9.98
N PHE A 47 -2.86 -8.17 -10.29
CA PHE A 47 -3.17 -7.57 -11.59
C PHE A 47 -2.11 -7.91 -12.63
N GLY A 48 -2.53 -7.96 -13.89
CA GLY A 48 -1.63 -8.27 -15.00
C GLY A 48 -2.24 -8.03 -16.37
N MET A 49 -1.38 -7.97 -17.39
CA MET A 49 -1.79 -7.66 -18.77
C MET A 49 -1.91 -8.88 -19.69
N THR A 50 -1.33 -10.01 -19.31
CA THR A 50 -1.30 -11.23 -20.11
C THR A 50 -1.80 -12.40 -19.27
N GLU A 51 -2.18 -13.48 -19.96
CA GLU A 51 -2.44 -14.77 -19.31
C GLU A 51 -1.23 -15.15 -18.41
N ASP A 52 -1.53 -15.83 -17.31
CA ASP A 52 -0.61 -16.14 -16.21
C ASP A 52 -0.04 -14.97 -15.40
N CYS A 53 -0.25 -13.71 -15.82
CA CYS A 53 0.24 -12.53 -15.10
C CYS A 53 -0.80 -11.86 -14.20
N TYR A 54 -2.04 -12.33 -14.22
CA TYR A 54 -3.09 -11.94 -13.28
C TYR A 54 -3.60 -13.16 -12.52
N LEU A 55 -4.14 -12.96 -11.32
CA LEU A 55 -4.66 -14.04 -10.47
C LEU A 55 -5.87 -14.74 -11.12
N ASP A 56 -6.81 -13.94 -11.64
CA ASP A 56 -7.93 -14.41 -12.43
C ASP A 56 -8.41 -13.30 -13.39
N LYS A 57 -9.37 -13.61 -14.27
CA LYS A 57 -9.82 -12.68 -15.32
C LYS A 57 -10.38 -11.35 -14.80
N SER A 58 -10.81 -11.27 -13.54
CA SER A 58 -11.23 -10.02 -12.91
C SER A 58 -10.08 -9.04 -12.69
N PHE A 59 -8.85 -9.52 -12.54
CA PHE A 59 -7.64 -8.72 -12.35
C PHE A 59 -6.90 -8.38 -13.65
N ASN A 60 -7.49 -8.69 -14.81
CA ASN A 60 -6.91 -8.35 -16.10
C ASN A 60 -6.92 -6.83 -16.35
N ILE A 61 -5.75 -6.28 -16.62
CA ILE A 61 -5.54 -4.89 -17.03
C ILE A 61 -5.17 -4.88 -18.52
N THR A 62 -5.93 -4.15 -19.31
CA THR A 62 -5.58 -3.91 -20.72
C THR A 62 -4.71 -2.66 -20.84
N CYS A 63 -3.76 -2.68 -21.76
CA CYS A 63 -2.89 -1.54 -22.04
C CYS A 63 -3.02 -1.15 -23.52
N ASP A 64 -3.70 -0.04 -23.79
CA ASP A 64 -3.86 0.50 -25.14
C ASP A 64 -3.29 1.91 -25.21
N ASN A 65 -2.37 2.15 -26.15
CA ASN A 65 -1.67 3.43 -26.31
C ASN A 65 -1.19 4.05 -24.98
N ASN A 66 -0.45 3.27 -24.19
CA ASN A 66 0.04 3.63 -22.84
C ASN A 66 -1.06 3.95 -21.79
N THR A 67 -2.32 3.65 -22.08
CA THR A 67 -3.43 3.83 -21.14
C THR A 67 -3.81 2.48 -20.54
N ALA A 68 -3.57 2.32 -19.23
CA ALA A 68 -4.02 1.16 -18.47
C ALA A 68 -5.54 1.21 -18.26
N ARG A 69 -6.25 0.09 -18.44
CA ARG A 69 -7.70 0.02 -18.25
C ARG A 69 -8.14 -1.29 -17.60
N VAL A 70 -9.09 -1.19 -16.68
CA VAL A 70 -9.88 -2.32 -16.18
C VAL A 70 -11.21 -2.33 -16.92
N GLY A 71 -11.45 -3.35 -17.74
CA GLY A 71 -12.54 -3.34 -18.71
C GLY A 71 -12.44 -2.10 -19.63
N THR A 72 -13.38 -1.17 -19.51
CA THR A 72 -13.38 0.08 -20.29
C THR A 72 -12.86 1.30 -19.51
N VAL A 73 -12.61 1.16 -18.21
CA VAL A 73 -12.32 2.29 -17.30
C VAL A 73 -10.81 2.51 -17.21
N PRO A 74 -10.29 3.72 -17.50
CA PRO A 74 -8.89 4.03 -17.30
C PRO A 74 -8.47 3.91 -15.84
N VAL A 75 -7.36 3.23 -15.59
CA VAL A 75 -6.72 3.10 -14.29
C VAL A 75 -5.62 4.15 -14.18
N THR A 76 -5.48 4.76 -13.01
CA THR A 76 -4.42 5.73 -12.71
C THR A 76 -3.45 5.25 -11.65
N HIS A 77 -3.89 4.39 -10.73
CA HIS A 77 -3.03 3.84 -9.70
C HIS A 77 -3.60 2.55 -9.12
N ILE A 78 -2.73 1.59 -8.78
CA ILE A 78 -3.10 0.32 -8.16
C ILE A 78 -2.29 0.19 -6.87
N SER A 79 -2.96 -0.02 -5.74
CA SER A 79 -2.31 -0.22 -4.45
C SER A 79 -2.68 -1.60 -3.88
N ILE A 80 -1.64 -2.40 -3.64
CA ILE A 80 -1.79 -3.69 -2.97
C ILE A 80 -1.90 -3.52 -1.45
N GLU A 81 -1.11 -2.62 -0.87
CA GLU A 81 -1.05 -2.39 0.57
C GLU A 81 -2.35 -1.81 1.13
N SER A 82 -2.94 -0.83 0.44
CA SER A 82 -4.20 -0.21 0.85
C SER A 82 -5.44 -0.86 0.24
N HIS A 83 -5.28 -1.85 -0.64
CA HIS A 83 -6.37 -2.50 -1.37
C HIS A 83 -7.25 -1.53 -2.18
N GLU A 84 -6.62 -0.50 -2.75
CA GLU A 84 -7.29 0.56 -3.51
C GLU A 84 -6.92 0.50 -4.99
N LEU A 85 -7.92 0.65 -5.85
CA LEU A 85 -7.77 0.85 -7.29
C LEU A 85 -8.28 2.24 -7.66
N ARG A 86 -7.39 3.11 -8.14
CA ARG A 86 -7.74 4.47 -8.57
C ARG A 86 -7.99 4.49 -10.06
N VAL A 87 -9.13 5.06 -10.44
CA VAL A 87 -9.61 5.09 -11.81
C VAL A 87 -10.10 6.47 -12.20
N LEU A 88 -10.20 6.73 -13.50
CA LEU A 88 -10.86 7.91 -14.05
C LEU A 88 -12.25 7.53 -14.56
N GLN A 89 -13.28 8.19 -14.05
CA GLN A 89 -14.65 7.89 -14.43
C GLN A 89 -15.44 9.14 -14.76
N TYR A 90 -16.29 9.04 -15.77
CA TYR A 90 -17.28 10.07 -16.06
C TYR A 90 -18.35 10.13 -14.98
N VAL A 91 -18.80 11.35 -14.68
CA VAL A 91 -19.94 11.57 -13.79
C VAL A 91 -21.22 11.04 -14.45
N ALA A 92 -21.89 10.11 -13.76
CA ALA A 92 -23.18 9.61 -14.17
C ALA A 92 -24.28 10.61 -13.78
N ARG A 93 -25.29 10.76 -14.64
CA ARG A 93 -26.47 11.61 -14.42
C ARG A 93 -27.73 10.85 -14.78
N ASP A 94 -28.76 11.02 -13.98
CA ASP A 94 -30.11 10.54 -14.26
C ASP A 94 -31.14 11.60 -13.85
N CYS A 95 -31.79 12.20 -14.84
CA CYS A 95 -32.67 13.36 -14.68
C CYS A 95 -34.12 13.02 -15.03
N TYR A 96 -35.05 13.50 -14.19
CA TYR A 96 -36.48 13.28 -14.30
C TYR A 96 -37.23 14.61 -14.38
N ASN A 97 -38.24 14.69 -15.24
CA ASN A 97 -39.16 15.83 -15.25
C ASN A 97 -40.15 15.77 -14.09
N LYS A 98 -40.96 16.81 -13.94
CA LYS A 98 -41.98 16.94 -12.88
C LYS A 98 -43.02 15.82 -12.86
N ASN A 99 -43.18 15.07 -13.96
CA ASN A 99 -44.11 13.95 -14.06
C ASN A 99 -43.41 12.61 -13.75
N GLY A 100 -42.15 12.62 -13.32
CA GLY A 100 -41.37 11.41 -13.06
C GLY A 100 -40.88 10.71 -14.33
N VAL A 101 -40.96 11.34 -15.50
CA VAL A 101 -40.44 10.79 -16.75
C VAL A 101 -38.97 11.13 -16.88
N ARG A 102 -38.13 10.13 -17.14
CA ARG A 102 -36.70 10.31 -17.38
C ARG A 102 -36.47 11.13 -18.65
N VAL A 103 -35.75 12.25 -18.53
CA VAL A 103 -35.52 13.21 -19.63
C VAL A 103 -34.07 13.27 -20.09
N GLN A 104 -33.11 13.03 -19.20
CA GLN A 104 -31.69 13.09 -19.56
C GLN A 104 -30.93 12.08 -18.71
N TYR A 105 -30.15 11.21 -19.35
CA TYR A 105 -29.35 10.23 -18.63
C TYR A 105 -28.09 9.90 -19.43
N ASN A 106 -26.99 9.63 -18.74
CA ASN A 106 -25.83 8.97 -19.33
C ASN A 106 -25.53 7.70 -18.53
N ARG A 107 -25.77 6.53 -19.12
CA ARG A 107 -25.26 5.27 -18.58
C ARG A 107 -23.78 5.21 -18.92
N LYS A 108 -22.93 5.72 -18.03
CA LYS A 108 -21.48 5.46 -18.10
C LYS A 108 -21.21 4.21 -17.27
N PRO A 109 -20.55 3.18 -17.85
CA PRO A 109 -20.55 1.85 -17.27
C PRO A 109 -19.62 1.81 -16.06
N ILE A 110 -20.19 1.87 -14.86
CA ILE A 110 -19.67 1.08 -13.74
C ILE A 110 -19.98 -0.41 -13.98
N SER A 111 -20.91 -0.70 -14.91
CA SER A 111 -21.36 -2.04 -15.33
C SER A 111 -20.31 -2.90 -16.04
N GLY A 112 -19.02 -2.64 -15.85
CA GLY A 112 -17.90 -3.42 -16.38
C GLY A 112 -16.78 -3.65 -15.37
N LEU A 113 -16.92 -3.18 -14.12
CA LEU A 113 -15.98 -3.49 -13.05
C LEU A 113 -16.39 -4.82 -12.43
N PRO A 114 -15.49 -5.82 -12.36
CA PRO A 114 -15.83 -7.14 -11.84
C PRO A 114 -16.30 -7.11 -10.38
N TRP A 115 -15.87 -6.11 -9.61
CA TRP A 115 -16.22 -5.93 -8.20
C TRP A 115 -17.24 -4.80 -7.94
N GLY A 116 -17.73 -4.12 -8.98
CA GLY A 116 -18.59 -2.95 -8.85
C GLY A 116 -20.00 -3.20 -9.37
N ASN A 117 -20.95 -3.59 -8.51
CA ASN A 117 -22.33 -3.74 -8.95
C ASN A 117 -23.33 -3.17 -7.95
N LYS A 118 -23.80 -1.94 -8.20
CA LYS A 118 -25.12 -1.43 -7.79
C LYS A 118 -25.54 -0.22 -8.63
N THR A 119 -26.68 -0.30 -9.29
CA THR A 119 -27.38 0.87 -9.82
C THR A 119 -28.26 1.47 -8.73
N GLU A 120 -27.94 2.66 -8.22
CA GLU A 120 -28.88 3.44 -7.41
C GLU A 120 -29.93 4.09 -8.33
N LYS A 121 -31.21 3.90 -7.99
CA LYS A 121 -32.35 4.45 -8.74
C LYS A 121 -32.85 5.69 -8.00
N SER A 122 -32.81 6.84 -8.65
CA SER A 122 -33.36 8.11 -8.14
C SER A 122 -34.86 7.98 -7.82
N THR A 123 -35.27 8.47 -6.65
CA THR A 123 -36.66 8.56 -6.19
C THR A 123 -37.12 10.01 -6.12
N GLY A 124 -37.63 10.57 -7.23
CA GLY A 124 -38.45 11.78 -7.17
C GLY A 124 -38.76 12.49 -8.51
N PRO A 125 -39.99 13.01 -8.71
CA PRO A 125 -40.33 13.88 -9.83
C PRO A 125 -39.61 15.23 -9.76
N GLY A 126 -39.07 15.69 -10.90
CA GLY A 126 -38.44 17.01 -11.05
C GLY A 126 -37.00 17.14 -10.54
N ALA A 127 -36.27 16.03 -10.39
CA ALA A 127 -34.91 16.01 -9.86
C ALA A 127 -33.90 15.44 -10.87
N CYS A 128 -32.66 15.94 -10.81
CA CYS A 128 -31.48 15.31 -11.42
C CYS A 128 -30.62 14.70 -10.32
N LEU A 129 -30.27 13.43 -10.48
CA LEU A 129 -29.28 12.75 -9.66
C LEU A 129 -27.94 12.75 -10.41
N TYR A 130 -26.89 13.30 -9.81
CA TYR A 130 -25.52 13.17 -10.27
C TYR A 130 -24.81 12.18 -9.36
N VAL A 131 -24.30 11.09 -9.92
CA VAL A 131 -23.64 10.01 -9.17
C VAL A 131 -22.16 9.98 -9.55
N VAL A 132 -21.31 10.39 -8.62
CA VAL A 132 -19.91 9.96 -8.56
C VAL A 132 -19.94 8.75 -7.62
N ALA A 133 -19.96 7.55 -8.17
CA ALA A 133 -20.35 6.39 -7.39
C ALA A 133 -19.30 6.06 -6.33
N PHE A 134 -19.73 5.91 -5.07
CA PHE A 134 -19.04 5.06 -4.11
C PHE A 134 -20.02 4.00 -3.62
N ALA A 135 -19.47 2.86 -3.21
CA ALA A 135 -20.22 1.78 -2.62
C ALA A 135 -20.75 2.16 -1.24
N MET A 136 -22.02 2.54 -1.14
CA MET A 136 -22.72 2.63 0.14
C MET A 136 -23.90 1.67 0.12
N TRP A 137 -23.93 0.70 1.04
CA TRP A 137 -25.08 -0.17 1.25
C TRP A 137 -25.94 0.40 2.39
N SER A 138 -27.15 0.80 2.02
CA SER A 138 -28.36 0.97 2.84
C SER A 138 -28.26 0.72 4.34
N VAL A 139 -28.29 1.79 5.14
CA VAL A 139 -28.88 1.74 6.48
C VAL A 139 -30.34 2.20 6.36
N GLY A 140 -31.27 1.39 6.83
CA GLY A 140 -32.70 1.60 6.68
C GLY A 140 -33.23 2.89 7.32
N HIS A 141 -34.28 3.42 6.69
CA HIS A 141 -35.31 4.34 7.22
C HIS A 141 -34.86 5.64 7.93
N ALA A 142 -34.89 6.77 7.21
CA ALA A 142 -35.84 7.88 7.44
C ALA A 142 -35.50 9.07 6.51
N LEU A 143 -36.54 9.64 5.90
CA LEU A 143 -36.47 10.94 5.24
C LEU A 143 -36.09 12.00 6.29
N ALA A 144 -34.93 12.62 6.15
CA ALA A 144 -34.62 13.88 6.82
C ALA A 144 -33.85 14.80 5.88
N LEU A 145 -34.47 15.92 5.53
CA LEU A 145 -33.77 17.11 5.05
C LEU A 145 -32.81 17.54 6.17
N GLY A 146 -31.51 17.32 6.01
CA GLY A 146 -30.53 17.67 7.04
C GLY A 146 -29.10 17.55 6.55
N VAL A 147 -28.34 18.62 6.74
CA VAL A 147 -26.89 18.70 6.52
C VAL A 147 -26.20 17.63 7.36
N ALA A 148 -25.55 16.65 6.71
CA ALA A 148 -24.73 15.68 7.44
C ALA A 148 -23.43 16.34 7.89
N ARG A 149 -23.20 16.37 9.21
CA ARG A 149 -21.95 16.83 9.83
C ARG A 149 -20.83 15.81 9.60
N PHE A 150 -19.64 16.37 9.41
CA PHE A 150 -18.37 15.73 9.08
C PHE A 150 -17.73 14.94 10.22
N GLN A 151 -17.23 13.74 9.91
CA GLN A 151 -16.06 13.17 10.59
C GLN A 151 -15.34 12.16 9.66
N SER A 152 -14.04 12.39 9.40
CA SER A 152 -13.10 11.67 8.53
C SER A 152 -12.87 12.27 7.10
N PRO A 153 -11.61 12.37 6.61
CA PRO A 153 -11.23 13.28 5.51
C PRO A 153 -11.50 12.79 4.07
N ALA A 154 -12.21 11.68 3.86
CA ALA A 154 -12.61 11.25 2.52
C ALA A 154 -13.92 11.97 2.10
N ALA A 155 -13.78 13.19 1.55
CA ALA A 155 -14.92 14.00 1.18
C ALA A 155 -15.72 13.42 0.01
N MET A 156 -17.00 13.13 0.25
CA MET A 156 -18.06 12.84 -0.72
C MET A 156 -18.63 14.15 -1.29
N LEU A 157 -18.90 14.24 -2.60
CA LEU A 157 -19.67 15.34 -3.21
C LEU A 157 -20.96 14.78 -3.84
N LEU A 158 -22.00 14.58 -3.02
CA LEU A 158 -23.35 14.32 -3.54
C LEU A 158 -24.05 15.65 -3.83
N LEU A 159 -24.13 16.02 -5.11
CA LEU A 159 -24.95 17.14 -5.55
C LEU A 159 -26.36 16.63 -5.88
N SER A 160 -27.22 16.55 -4.86
CA SER A 160 -28.66 16.42 -5.07
C SER A 160 -29.28 17.82 -5.16
N SER A 161 -29.55 18.30 -6.37
CA SER A 161 -30.35 19.52 -6.56
C SER A 161 -31.82 19.17 -6.73
N LYS A 162 -32.65 19.46 -5.72
CA LYS A 162 -34.11 19.50 -5.86
C LYS A 162 -34.51 20.92 -6.28
N ALA A 163 -34.39 21.22 -7.57
CA ALA A 163 -34.69 22.56 -8.07
C ALA A 163 -35.97 22.54 -8.92
N ASN A 164 -37.09 22.95 -8.31
CA ASN A 164 -38.14 23.60 -9.09
C ASN A 164 -37.54 24.94 -9.54
N SER A 165 -37.13 25.02 -10.82
CA SER A 165 -36.57 26.20 -11.48
C SER A 165 -35.36 26.85 -10.80
N ILE A 166 -34.20 26.19 -10.84
CA ILE A 166 -32.91 26.87 -10.83
C ILE A 166 -32.13 26.24 -11.98
N SER A 167 -31.84 27.04 -13.00
CA SER A 167 -30.81 26.73 -13.98
C SER A 167 -29.56 26.30 -13.23
N LEU A 168 -29.14 25.03 -13.35
CA LEU A 168 -27.77 24.67 -13.02
C LEU A 168 -26.85 25.69 -13.69
N PRO A 169 -25.85 26.25 -12.99
CA PRO A 169 -24.76 26.96 -13.66
C PRO A 169 -24.23 26.07 -14.79
N ASP A 170 -23.97 26.62 -15.97
CA ASP A 170 -23.52 25.85 -17.16
C ASP A 170 -22.34 24.91 -16.85
N TYR A 171 -21.54 25.26 -15.84
CA TYR A 171 -20.50 24.43 -15.23
C TYR A 171 -20.95 22.99 -14.92
N LEU A 172 -22.06 22.79 -14.22
CA LEU A 172 -22.54 21.44 -13.84
C LEU A 172 -23.14 20.66 -15.02
N ARG A 173 -23.55 21.32 -16.11
CA ARG A 173 -23.93 20.64 -17.36
C ARG A 173 -22.71 20.04 -18.05
N ASN A 174 -21.55 20.71 -17.94
CA ASN A 174 -20.31 20.35 -18.62
C ASN A 174 -19.50 19.24 -17.90
N ILE A 175 -19.65 19.09 -16.57
CA ILE A 175 -18.98 18.04 -15.77
C ILE A 175 -19.27 16.62 -16.28
N SER A 176 -20.43 16.39 -16.90
CA SER A 176 -20.75 15.07 -17.48
C SER A 176 -19.85 14.64 -18.64
N SER A 177 -19.05 15.55 -19.18
CA SER A 177 -18.03 15.28 -20.20
C SER A 177 -16.62 15.11 -19.65
N GLU A 178 -16.42 15.35 -18.34
CA GLU A 178 -15.12 15.25 -17.67
C GLU A 178 -15.01 13.93 -16.90
N MET A 179 -13.80 13.34 -16.91
CA MET A 179 -13.49 12.19 -16.06
C MET A 179 -12.92 12.69 -14.74
N LEU A 180 -13.46 12.21 -13.63
CA LEU A 180 -12.98 12.51 -12.29
C LEU A 180 -12.28 11.29 -11.68
N PRO A 181 -11.27 11.51 -10.81
CA PRO A 181 -10.63 10.44 -10.08
C PRO A 181 -11.61 9.80 -9.10
N MET A 182 -11.60 8.47 -9.08
CA MET A 182 -12.38 7.65 -8.17
C MET A 182 -11.47 6.58 -7.55
N VAL A 183 -11.76 6.21 -6.31
CA VAL A 183 -11.09 5.10 -5.61
C VAL A 183 -12.08 3.96 -5.51
N LEU A 184 -11.64 2.75 -5.83
CA LEU A 184 -12.43 1.53 -5.79
C LEU A 184 -11.74 0.54 -4.85
N ASP A 185 -12.52 -0.07 -3.97
CA ASP A 185 -12.06 -1.23 -3.23
C ASP A 185 -12.13 -2.47 -4.14
N TRP A 186 -11.12 -3.32 -4.08
CA TRP A 186 -11.08 -4.60 -4.79
C TRP A 186 -10.93 -5.76 -3.79
N ALA A 187 -11.31 -6.95 -4.22
CA ALA A 187 -11.36 -8.14 -3.38
C ALA A 187 -10.96 -9.38 -4.17
N VAL A 188 -10.38 -10.37 -3.50
CA VAL A 188 -10.18 -11.70 -4.07
C VAL A 188 -11.39 -12.57 -3.77
N GLY A 189 -11.89 -13.23 -4.82
CA GLY A 189 -12.98 -14.20 -4.72
C GLY A 189 -14.30 -13.59 -4.22
N ASN A 190 -15.17 -14.48 -3.75
CA ASN A 190 -16.52 -14.17 -3.25
C ASN A 190 -16.84 -14.98 -1.98
N GLU A 191 -15.80 -15.37 -1.24
CA GLU A 191 -15.93 -16.14 0.00
C GLU A 191 -15.20 -15.45 1.14
N THR A 192 -15.49 -15.86 2.37
CA THR A 192 -14.74 -15.42 3.55
C THR A 192 -13.39 -16.11 3.63
N CYS A 193 -12.45 -15.53 4.36
CA CYS A 193 -11.15 -16.09 4.69
C CYS A 193 -11.27 -17.52 5.24
N GLU A 194 -12.22 -17.76 6.14
CA GLU A 194 -12.41 -19.08 6.74
C GLU A 194 -12.78 -20.14 5.69
N LYS A 195 -13.62 -19.78 4.71
CA LYS A 195 -14.02 -20.71 3.63
C LYS A 195 -12.91 -20.87 2.60
N ALA A 196 -12.29 -19.77 2.18
CA ALA A 196 -11.22 -19.76 1.21
C ALA A 196 -9.99 -20.54 1.70
N ALA A 197 -9.62 -20.42 2.98
CA ALA A 197 -8.49 -21.13 3.57
C ALA A 197 -8.70 -22.64 3.68
N ARG A 198 -9.94 -23.14 3.65
CA ARG A 198 -10.23 -24.59 3.60
C ARG A 198 -9.94 -25.19 2.23
N ASN A 199 -9.83 -24.36 1.19
CA ASN A 199 -9.47 -24.80 -0.16
C ASN A 199 -8.06 -24.34 -0.51
N GLU A 200 -7.07 -25.15 -0.14
CA GLU A 200 -5.64 -24.86 -0.34
C GLU A 200 -5.28 -24.57 -1.81
N THR A 201 -6.01 -25.16 -2.76
CA THR A 201 -5.70 -24.99 -4.20
C THR A 201 -6.07 -23.62 -4.76
N ASN A 202 -7.09 -22.97 -4.18
CA ASN A 202 -7.60 -21.67 -4.65
C ASN A 202 -7.34 -20.53 -3.66
N PHE A 203 -6.63 -20.80 -2.56
CA PHE A 203 -6.31 -19.78 -1.58
C PHE A 203 -5.21 -18.85 -2.12
N ALA A 204 -5.53 -17.56 -2.19
CA ALA A 204 -4.67 -16.57 -2.85
C ALA A 204 -3.54 -16.06 -1.96
N CYS A 205 -3.72 -16.03 -0.63
CA CYS A 205 -2.69 -15.55 0.28
C CYS A 205 -1.54 -16.58 0.38
N LYS A 206 -0.32 -16.12 0.12
CA LYS A 206 0.90 -16.94 0.10
C LYS A 206 1.78 -16.67 1.32
N GLY A 207 3.02 -17.17 1.33
CA GLY A 207 3.92 -17.21 2.48
C GLY A 207 3.93 -15.92 3.34
N ASN A 208 3.94 -16.08 4.66
CA ASN A 208 4.02 -14.98 5.64
C ASN A 208 2.98 -13.85 5.47
N SER A 209 1.79 -14.20 5.00
CA SER A 209 0.64 -13.29 4.92
C SER A 209 -0.55 -13.77 5.76
N GLU A 210 -1.48 -12.85 6.02
CA GLU A 210 -2.73 -13.03 6.72
C GLU A 210 -3.89 -12.65 5.81
N CYS A 211 -5.00 -13.38 5.97
CA CYS A 211 -6.25 -13.13 5.27
C CYS A 211 -7.17 -12.27 6.12
N HIS A 212 -7.78 -11.26 5.50
CA HIS A 212 -8.75 -10.40 6.15
C HIS A 212 -10.05 -10.32 5.34
N ASP A 213 -11.16 -10.58 6.01
CA ASP A 213 -12.50 -10.46 5.45
C ASP A 213 -12.87 -8.99 5.19
N LEU A 214 -13.71 -8.78 4.18
CA LEU A 214 -14.29 -7.48 3.90
C LEU A 214 -15.62 -7.32 4.65
N HIS A 215 -15.69 -6.35 5.56
CA HIS A 215 -16.87 -6.15 6.43
C HIS A 215 -18.18 -5.85 5.68
N SER A 216 -18.09 -5.42 4.43
CA SER A 216 -19.24 -4.91 3.66
C SER A 216 -19.61 -5.77 2.45
N ARG A 217 -18.82 -6.79 2.10
CA ARG A 217 -19.01 -7.63 0.90
C ARG A 217 -18.33 -8.98 1.03
N ASP A 218 -18.78 -9.94 0.22
CA ASP A 218 -18.07 -11.20 0.04
C ASP A 218 -16.70 -11.00 -0.64
N GLY A 219 -15.72 -11.80 -0.24
CA GLY A 219 -14.33 -11.71 -0.67
C GLY A 219 -13.38 -11.32 0.46
N TYR A 220 -12.08 -11.41 0.18
CA TYR A 220 -11.02 -11.15 1.16
C TYR A 220 -9.82 -10.46 0.54
N HIS A 221 -8.94 -9.95 1.40
CA HIS A 221 -7.63 -9.43 1.02
C HIS A 221 -6.53 -10.10 1.83
N CYS A 222 -5.35 -10.21 1.23
CA CYS A 222 -4.15 -10.70 1.88
C CYS A 222 -3.25 -9.53 2.27
N LYS A 223 -2.69 -9.57 3.48
CA LYS A 223 -1.70 -8.62 3.99
C LYS A 223 -0.49 -9.36 4.50
N CYS A 224 0.70 -8.79 4.33
CA CYS A 224 1.88 -9.34 4.98
C CYS A 224 1.72 -9.31 6.51
N LYS A 225 2.21 -10.36 7.17
CA LYS A 225 2.33 -10.39 8.63
C LYS A 225 3.22 -9.25 9.10
N GLN A 226 3.08 -8.87 10.35
CA GLN A 226 3.98 -7.89 10.98
C GLN A 226 5.44 -8.37 10.88
N GLY A 227 6.35 -7.47 10.47
CA GLY A 227 7.76 -7.79 10.25
C GLY A 227 8.06 -8.31 8.83
N TYR A 228 7.07 -8.38 7.94
CA TYR A 228 7.23 -8.81 6.57
C TYR A 228 6.79 -7.74 5.57
N GLN A 229 7.40 -7.75 4.38
CA GLN A 229 7.12 -6.84 3.27
C GLN A 229 7.01 -7.56 1.93
N GLY A 230 6.48 -6.88 0.91
CA GLY A 230 6.35 -7.42 -0.43
C GLY A 230 4.91 -7.73 -0.80
N ASN A 231 4.73 -8.67 -1.72
CA ASN A 231 3.43 -8.98 -2.28
C ASN A 231 2.87 -10.32 -1.74
N PRO A 232 1.79 -10.28 -0.95
CA PRO A 232 1.23 -11.47 -0.31
C PRO A 232 0.54 -12.45 -1.29
N TYR A 233 0.41 -12.08 -2.56
CA TYR A 233 -0.23 -12.90 -3.59
C TYR A 233 0.79 -13.65 -4.48
N LEU A 234 2.08 -13.31 -4.40
CA LEU A 234 3.13 -14.01 -5.16
C LEU A 234 3.48 -15.34 -4.50
N ASP A 235 3.97 -16.31 -5.28
CA ASP A 235 4.30 -17.64 -4.78
C ASP A 235 5.35 -17.62 -3.64
N ASP A 236 6.34 -16.73 -3.73
CA ASP A 236 7.35 -16.50 -2.67
C ASP A 236 6.77 -15.81 -1.42
N GLY A 237 5.56 -15.26 -1.52
CA GLY A 237 4.87 -14.53 -0.46
C GLY A 237 5.62 -13.30 0.04
N CYS A 238 5.32 -12.94 1.27
CA CYS A 238 5.97 -11.83 1.96
C CYS A 238 7.35 -12.23 2.49
N GLN A 239 8.30 -11.33 2.29
CA GLN A 239 9.70 -11.47 2.68
C GLN A 239 9.95 -10.79 4.01
N ASP A 240 10.84 -11.38 4.81
CA ASP A 240 11.27 -10.81 6.08
C ASP A 240 11.87 -9.42 5.90
N ILE A 241 11.49 -8.46 6.75
CA ILE A 241 12.10 -7.13 6.77
C ILE A 241 13.38 -7.22 7.58
N ASN A 242 14.53 -7.01 6.94
CA ASN A 242 15.78 -6.90 7.69
C ASN A 242 15.91 -5.52 8.35
N GLU A 243 15.37 -5.35 9.56
CA GLU A 243 15.41 -4.06 10.25
C GLU A 243 16.85 -3.65 10.64
N CYS A 244 17.81 -4.57 10.59
CA CYS A 244 19.21 -4.28 10.88
C CYS A 244 19.96 -3.63 9.72
N GLU A 245 19.44 -3.71 8.48
CA GLU A 245 20.01 -3.00 7.34
C GLU A 245 19.65 -1.51 7.34
N GLU A 246 18.52 -1.16 7.95
CA GLU A 246 18.01 0.21 8.02
C GLU A 246 17.95 0.71 9.46
N PRO A 247 18.83 1.64 9.88
CA PRO A 247 18.89 2.14 11.26
C PRO A 247 17.60 2.79 11.79
N THR A 248 16.68 3.17 10.90
CA THR A 248 15.36 3.75 11.22
C THR A 248 14.31 2.69 11.51
N LEU A 249 14.51 1.44 11.08
CA LEU A 249 13.58 0.33 11.29
C LEU A 249 13.85 -0.44 12.60
N ASN A 250 15.03 -0.27 13.19
CA ASN A 250 15.36 -0.87 14.48
C ASN A 250 15.57 0.16 15.59
N ASN A 251 15.32 -0.26 16.82
CA ASN A 251 15.52 0.54 18.02
C ASN A 251 16.76 0.13 18.83
N CYS A 252 17.77 -0.46 18.19
CA CYS A 252 18.97 -0.91 18.90
C CYS A 252 19.87 0.27 19.30
N THR A 253 20.44 0.24 20.51
CA THR A 253 21.36 1.27 20.99
C THR A 253 22.57 1.45 20.07
N ARG A 254 23.02 0.37 19.43
CA ARG A 254 24.09 0.36 18.42
C ARG A 254 23.69 -0.51 17.23
N ALA A 255 23.73 0.06 16.02
CA ALA A 255 23.38 -0.67 14.79
C ALA A 255 24.19 -1.97 14.59
N LYS A 256 25.48 -1.96 14.94
CA LYS A 256 26.38 -3.13 14.84
C LYS A 256 25.98 -4.33 15.72
N ASN A 257 25.09 -4.13 16.69
CA ASN A 257 24.63 -5.19 17.56
C ASN A 257 23.21 -5.66 17.26
N CYS A 258 22.60 -5.14 16.20
CA CYS A 258 21.33 -5.64 15.69
C CYS A 258 21.56 -7.02 15.06
N VAL A 259 20.67 -7.96 15.35
CA VAL A 259 20.64 -9.30 14.78
C VAL A 259 19.25 -9.51 14.20
N ASN A 260 19.18 -9.66 12.89
CA ASN A 260 17.94 -9.92 12.19
C ASN A 260 17.41 -11.32 12.55
N THR A 261 16.10 -11.45 12.68
CA THR A 261 15.40 -12.70 12.98
C THR A 261 14.14 -12.80 12.12
N GLU A 262 13.61 -13.99 11.92
CA GLU A 262 12.40 -14.13 11.10
C GLU A 262 11.19 -13.41 11.75
N GLY A 263 10.67 -12.40 11.06
CA GLY A 263 9.58 -11.51 11.45
C GLY A 263 9.95 -10.42 12.46
N SER A 264 11.23 -10.25 12.82
CA SER A 264 11.66 -9.25 13.81
C SER A 264 13.18 -9.07 13.90
N TYR A 265 13.65 -8.33 14.90
CA TYR A 265 15.06 -8.21 15.22
C TYR A 265 15.33 -8.27 16.72
N ASN A 266 16.56 -8.63 17.06
CA ASN A 266 17.07 -8.60 18.43
C ASN A 266 18.29 -7.68 18.55
N CYS A 267 18.38 -6.96 19.67
CA CYS A 267 19.49 -6.09 19.97
C CYS A 267 20.40 -6.74 21.01
N ARG A 268 21.68 -6.90 20.69
CA ARG A 268 22.66 -7.48 21.61
C ARG A 268 23.45 -6.40 22.33
N CYS A 269 23.88 -6.71 23.55
CA CYS A 269 24.87 -5.91 24.22
C CYS A 269 26.29 -6.34 23.84
N PRO A 270 27.23 -5.39 23.75
CA PRO A 270 28.63 -5.71 23.54
C PRO A 270 29.16 -6.54 24.72
N LYS A 271 30.32 -7.18 24.55
CA LYS A 271 30.95 -7.93 25.66
C LYS A 271 31.07 -7.05 26.91
N TRP A 272 30.88 -7.68 28.08
CA TRP A 272 30.94 -7.03 29.40
C TRP A 272 29.81 -6.02 29.67
N HIS A 273 28.70 -6.15 28.96
CA HIS A 273 27.49 -5.37 29.22
C HIS A 273 26.27 -6.30 29.26
N HIS A 274 25.32 -5.99 30.13
CA HIS A 274 24.01 -6.64 30.22
C HIS A 274 22.88 -5.66 29.85
N GLY A 275 21.67 -6.19 29.65
CA GLY A 275 20.47 -5.43 29.29
C GLY A 275 19.86 -5.88 27.96
N ASN A 276 18.83 -5.17 27.52
CA ASN A 276 18.03 -5.52 26.34
C ASN A 276 18.55 -4.92 25.02
N GLY A 277 19.57 -4.06 25.08
CA GLY A 277 20.18 -3.43 23.91
C GLY A 277 19.30 -2.46 23.11
N ARG A 278 18.12 -2.09 23.62
CA ARG A 278 17.18 -1.17 22.94
C ARG A 278 17.27 0.25 23.52
N LYS A 279 17.01 1.28 22.70
CA LYS A 279 17.05 2.69 23.14
C LYS A 279 15.87 3.08 24.04
N ASP A 280 14.73 2.41 23.90
CA ASP A 280 13.49 2.62 24.67
C ASP A 280 13.40 1.78 25.94
N GLY A 281 14.42 0.97 26.24
CA GLY A 281 14.47 0.14 27.44
C GLY A 281 15.76 0.32 28.24
N GLU A 282 16.21 -0.75 28.90
CA GLU A 282 17.41 -0.75 29.75
C GLU A 282 18.69 -0.42 28.97
N GLY A 283 18.69 -0.67 27.65
CA GLY A 283 19.86 -0.47 26.81
C GLY A 283 20.96 -1.45 27.16
N CYS A 284 22.21 -0.99 27.16
CA CYS A 284 23.35 -1.80 27.57
C CYS A 284 24.09 -1.13 28.73
N VAL A 285 24.13 -1.83 29.86
CA VAL A 285 24.77 -1.39 31.10
C VAL A 285 26.07 -2.17 31.28
N ALA A 286 27.17 -1.49 31.59
CA ALA A 286 28.46 -2.13 31.79
C ALA A 286 28.48 -2.95 33.08
N ASP A 287 29.02 -4.17 33.01
CA ASP A 287 29.23 -5.04 34.16
C ASP A 287 30.39 -4.51 35.03
N LEU A 288 30.07 -3.66 36.01
CA LEU A 288 31.08 -3.05 36.89
C LEU A 288 31.89 -4.05 37.73
N LEU A 289 31.41 -5.28 37.89
CA LEU A 289 32.14 -6.34 38.60
C LEU A 289 33.34 -6.90 37.82
N LEU A 290 33.43 -6.63 36.51
CA LEU A 290 34.52 -7.10 35.63
C LEU A 290 35.51 -5.99 35.26
N VAL A 291 35.23 -4.75 35.66
CA VAL A 291 36.17 -3.63 35.55
C VAL A 291 37.08 -3.71 36.78
N LEU A 292 38.25 -4.33 36.63
CA LEU A 292 39.31 -4.34 37.66
C LEU A 292 39.51 -2.92 38.20
N LYS A 293 39.06 -2.66 39.44
CA LYS A 293 39.42 -1.44 40.16
C LYS A 293 40.90 -1.54 40.51
N ILE A 294 41.77 -1.10 39.61
CA ILE A 294 43.17 -0.89 39.93
C ILE A 294 43.22 0.34 40.84
N ALA A 295 43.30 0.10 42.15
CA ALA A 295 43.67 1.12 43.11
C ALA A 295 45.19 1.28 43.05
N ILE A 296 45.66 2.39 42.49
CA ILE A 296 47.06 2.79 42.64
C ILE A 296 47.18 3.32 44.06
N VAL A 297 47.71 2.49 44.98
CA VAL A 297 48.05 2.94 46.32
C VAL A 297 49.41 3.65 46.23
N PRO A 298 49.52 4.93 46.60
CA PRO A 298 50.82 5.59 46.65
C PRO A 298 51.67 4.92 47.73
N ASP A 299 52.88 4.53 47.34
CA ASP A 299 53.88 3.95 48.23
C ASP A 299 54.30 5.02 49.26
N ASN A 300 53.89 4.82 50.51
CA ASN A 300 54.25 5.69 51.63
C ASN A 300 55.54 5.19 52.31
N SER A 301 56.51 4.75 51.51
CA SER A 301 57.87 4.49 51.98
C SER A 301 58.69 5.78 51.94
N SER A 302 58.49 6.63 52.94
CA SER A 302 59.43 7.68 53.32
C SER A 302 59.91 7.38 54.74
N PHE A 303 61.13 6.85 54.82
CA PHE A 303 61.93 6.70 56.04
C PHE A 303 62.31 8.07 56.63
#